data_AF-A0A941P262-F1
#
_entry.id   AF-A0A941P262-F1
#
_cell.length_a   1.000
_cell.length_b   1.000
_cell.length_c   1.000
_cell.angle_alpha   90.00
_cell.angle_beta   90.00
_cell.angle_gamma   90.00
#
_symmetry.space_group_name_H-M   'P 1'
#
loop_
_entity.id
_entity.type
_entity.pdbx_description
1 polymer ?
#
loop_
_entity_poly.entity_id
_entity_poly.type
_entity_poly.pdbx_seq_one_letter_code
_entity_poly.pdbx_strand_id
1 'polypeptide(L)'
;MLSRLLTGSIRRVPSRCLVCRAWPAQPLCDACVARFARPVPRCRRCALPLPPAQAGADPARECGACLKSPPPLDACFAAVSYEYPWPDCIASFKFNANPGLAATLAQLL
;
A
#
# COMPACT_ATOMS: atom_id res chain seq x y z
N MET A 1 -29.17 -0.27 6.79
CA MET A 1 -28.50 -1.34 7.56
C MET A 1 -28.18 -2.58 6.72
N LEU A 2 -29.08 -3.07 5.86
CA LEU A 2 -28.83 -4.24 4.99
C LEU A 2 -27.60 -4.10 4.06
N SER A 3 -27.30 -2.92 3.50
CA SER A 3 -26.18 -2.78 2.56
C SER A 3 -24.82 -3.00 3.22
N ARG A 4 -24.60 -2.60 4.49
CA ARG A 4 -23.36 -2.86 5.22
C ARG A 4 -23.13 -4.34 5.49
N LEU A 5 -24.20 -5.10 5.71
CA LEU A 5 -24.13 -6.56 5.91
C LEU A 5 -23.79 -7.26 4.59
N LEU A 6 -24.39 -6.84 3.46
CA LEU A 6 -24.09 -7.38 2.14
C LEU A 6 -22.66 -7.08 1.68
N THR A 7 -22.14 -5.88 1.93
CA THR A 7 -20.74 -5.51 1.61
C THR A 7 -19.71 -6.31 2.42
N GLY A 8 -20.03 -6.67 3.67
CA GLY A 8 -19.17 -7.51 4.49
C GLY A 8 -19.07 -8.95 3.98
N SER A 9 -20.21 -9.52 3.57
CA SER A 9 -20.29 -10.89 3.07
C SER A 9 -19.65 -11.07 1.68
N ILE A 10 -19.78 -10.08 0.79
CA ILE A 10 -19.18 -10.17 -0.56
C ILE A 10 -17.65 -10.10 -0.53
N ARG A 11 -17.06 -9.47 0.50
CA ARG A 11 -15.60 -9.47 0.74
C ARG A 11 -15.05 -10.84 1.15
N ARG A 12 -15.91 -11.74 1.64
CA ARG A 12 -15.51 -13.10 2.02
C ARG A 12 -15.67 -14.11 0.88
N VAL A 13 -16.23 -13.70 -0.26
CA VAL A 13 -16.31 -14.56 -1.44
C VAL A 13 -14.89 -14.80 -1.94
N PRO A 14 -14.46 -16.07 -2.09
CA PRO A 14 -13.14 -16.37 -2.59
C PRO A 14 -12.94 -15.77 -3.99
N SER A 15 -11.74 -15.30 -4.23
CA SER A 15 -11.28 -14.66 -5.46
C SER A 15 -9.93 -15.26 -5.87
N ARG A 16 -9.41 -14.84 -7.03
CA ARG A 16 -8.05 -15.20 -7.47
C ARG A 16 -7.11 -14.05 -7.17
N CYS A 17 -5.97 -14.32 -6.52
CA CYS A 17 -4.98 -13.29 -6.25
C CYS A 17 -4.47 -12.65 -7.54
N LEU A 18 -4.39 -11.31 -7.60
CA LEU A 18 -3.90 -10.59 -8.77
C LEU A 18 -2.41 -10.81 -9.05
N VAL A 19 -1.63 -11.14 -8.03
CA VAL A 19 -0.17 -11.28 -8.12
C VAL A 19 0.22 -12.73 -8.42
N CYS A 20 -0.03 -13.66 -7.49
CA CYS A 20 0.38 -15.05 -7.63
C CYS A 20 -0.65 -15.97 -8.30
N ARG A 21 -1.86 -15.47 -8.57
CA ARG A 21 -2.95 -16.22 -9.21
C ARG A 21 -3.47 -17.43 -8.41
N ALA A 22 -3.13 -17.55 -7.14
CA ALA A 22 -3.66 -18.57 -6.24
C ALA A 22 -5.19 -18.44 -6.06
N TRP A 23 -5.85 -19.58 -5.89
CA TRP A 23 -7.27 -19.74 -5.60
C TRP A 23 -7.45 -20.92 -4.62
N PRO A 24 -8.38 -20.84 -3.65
CA PRO A 24 -9.18 -19.66 -3.28
C PRO A 24 -8.35 -18.65 -2.48
N ALA A 25 -8.50 -17.35 -2.76
CA ALA A 25 -7.76 -16.28 -2.08
C ALA A 25 -8.55 -14.97 -2.01
N GLN A 26 -8.03 -13.98 -1.28
CA GLN A 26 -8.44 -12.58 -1.43
C GLN A 26 -7.81 -11.97 -2.70
N PRO A 27 -8.31 -10.82 -3.22
CA PRO A 27 -7.77 -10.23 -4.44
C PRO A 27 -6.27 -9.93 -4.36
N LEU A 28 -5.80 -9.61 -3.15
CA LEU A 28 -4.39 -9.69 -2.75
C LEU A 28 -4.32 -10.67 -1.58
N CYS A 29 -3.58 -11.77 -1.74
CA CYS A 29 -3.44 -12.75 -0.67
C CYS A 29 -2.36 -12.32 0.34
N ASP A 30 -2.48 -12.79 1.58
CA ASP A 30 -1.56 -12.44 2.67
C ASP A 30 -0.11 -12.79 2.34
N ALA A 31 0.14 -13.89 1.62
CA ALA A 31 1.48 -14.27 1.19
C ALA A 31 2.12 -13.23 0.23
N CYS A 32 1.34 -12.69 -0.71
CA CYS A 32 1.82 -11.64 -1.60
C CYS A 32 1.99 -10.30 -0.88
N VAL A 33 1.08 -9.95 0.02
CA VAL A 33 1.20 -8.74 0.86
C VAL A 33 2.46 -8.83 1.73
N ALA A 34 2.66 -9.94 2.47
CA ALA A 34 3.84 -10.14 3.32
C ALA A 34 5.16 -10.13 2.52
N ARG A 35 5.14 -10.60 1.26
CA ARG A 35 6.33 -10.60 0.41
C ARG A 35 6.67 -9.22 -0.12
N PHE A 36 5.68 -8.47 -0.62
CA PHE A 36 5.91 -7.27 -1.43
C PHE A 36 5.53 -5.95 -0.76
N ALA A 37 4.79 -5.97 0.36
CA ALA A 37 4.38 -4.78 1.11
C ALA A 37 5.17 -4.65 2.42
N ARG A 38 6.44 -5.08 2.42
CA ARG A 38 7.29 -4.96 3.61
C ARG A 38 7.43 -3.48 3.99
N PRO A 39 7.21 -3.10 5.25
CA PRO A 39 7.36 -1.72 5.69
C PRO A 39 8.78 -1.22 5.38
N VAL A 40 8.85 -0.13 4.63
CA VAL A 40 10.10 0.57 4.35
C VAL A 40 10.16 1.79 5.25
N PRO A 41 11.26 1.99 6.00
CA PRO A 41 11.47 3.20 6.75
C PRO A 41 11.51 4.41 5.77
N ARG A 42 10.61 5.38 5.92
CA ARG A 42 10.48 6.55 5.03
C ARG A 42 10.61 7.88 5.78
N CYS A 43 10.98 8.93 5.05
CA CYS A 43 10.95 10.31 5.54
C CYS A 43 9.51 10.75 5.82
N ARG A 44 9.22 11.31 7.01
CA ARG A 44 7.88 11.81 7.38
C ARG A 44 7.34 12.86 6.38
N ARG A 45 8.24 13.70 5.87
CA ARG A 45 7.91 14.84 5.00
C ARG A 45 7.65 14.40 3.57
N CYS A 46 8.58 13.71 2.91
CA CYS A 46 8.51 13.40 1.48
C CYS A 46 8.18 11.94 1.13
N ALA A 47 8.02 11.05 2.11
CA ALA A 47 7.79 9.60 1.93
C ALA A 47 8.89 8.83 1.15
N LEU A 48 10.01 9.46 0.80
CA LEU A 48 11.13 8.74 0.19
C LEU A 48 11.75 7.74 1.18
N PRO A 49 12.21 6.57 0.71
CA PRO A 49 12.94 5.61 1.52
C PRO A 49 14.17 6.27 2.19
N LEU A 50 14.39 5.96 3.45
CA LEU A 50 15.58 6.37 4.18
C LEU A 50 16.62 5.25 4.17
N PRO A 51 17.92 5.56 4.03
CA PRO A 51 18.98 4.58 4.17
C PRO A 51 18.94 3.90 5.55
N PRO A 52 19.44 2.64 5.70
CA PRO A 52 19.44 1.92 6.98
C PRO A 52 20.09 2.70 8.13
N ALA A 53 21.16 3.44 7.86
CA ALA A 53 21.84 4.30 8.85
C ALA A 53 20.93 5.41 9.42
N GLN A 54 19.88 5.78 8.69
CA GLN A 54 18.89 6.79 9.06
C GLN A 54 17.53 6.15 9.39
N ALA A 55 17.46 4.83 9.50
CA ALA A 55 16.24 4.06 9.73
C ALA A 55 15.95 3.80 11.22
N GLY A 56 16.50 4.63 12.11
CA GLY A 56 16.21 4.55 13.55
C GLY A 56 14.71 4.60 13.88
N ALA A 57 14.36 4.25 15.11
CA ALA A 57 12.99 4.03 15.56
C ALA A 57 12.11 5.30 15.63
N ASP A 58 12.65 6.49 15.32
CA ASP A 58 11.90 7.74 15.39
C ASP A 58 10.87 7.85 14.24
N PRO A 59 9.56 7.89 14.54
CA PRO A 59 8.52 8.08 13.52
C PRO A 59 8.53 9.49 12.91
N ALA A 60 9.18 10.47 13.55
CA ALA A 60 9.22 11.86 13.11
C ALA A 60 10.38 12.18 12.15
N ARG A 61 11.19 11.19 11.78
CA ARG A 61 12.46 11.40 11.09
C ARG A 61 12.32 11.96 9.67
N GLU A 62 13.17 12.92 9.34
CA GLU A 62 13.22 13.62 8.05
C GLU A 62 14.56 13.37 7.34
N CYS A 63 14.52 13.30 6.00
CA CYS A 63 15.75 13.18 5.22
C CYS A 63 16.51 14.51 5.16
N GLY A 64 17.82 14.47 4.89
CA GLY A 64 18.65 15.67 4.81
C GLY A 64 18.19 16.68 3.75
N ALA A 65 17.56 16.23 2.66
CA ALA A 65 16.98 17.12 1.66
C ALA A 65 15.79 17.92 2.24
N CYS A 66 14.91 17.26 3.00
CA CYS A 66 13.76 17.91 3.64
C CYS A 66 14.16 18.86 4.77
N LEU A 67 15.26 18.56 5.49
CA LEU A 67 15.80 19.46 6.51
C LEU A 67 16.43 20.71 5.89
N LYS A 68 17.16 20.56 4.78
CA LYS A 68 17.82 21.69 4.09
C LYS A 68 16.85 22.58 3.33
N SER A 69 15.89 21.97 2.64
CA SER A 69 14.88 22.68 1.85
C SER A 69 13.52 22.04 2.09
N PRO A 70 12.80 22.50 3.11
CA PRO A 70 11.44 22.09 3.39
C PRO A 70 10.49 22.16 2.19
N PRO A 71 9.87 21.05 1.74
CA PRO A 71 8.75 21.13 0.81
C PRO A 71 7.51 21.72 1.52
N PRO A 72 6.51 22.23 0.77
CA PRO A 72 5.32 22.88 1.32
C PRO A 72 4.35 21.93 2.04
N LEU A 73 4.60 20.63 1.95
CA LEU A 73 3.83 19.55 2.55
C LEU A 73 4.36 19.22 3.95
N ASP A 74 3.45 19.17 4.93
CA ASP A 74 3.75 18.88 6.34
C ASP A 74 4.10 17.41 6.58
N ALA A 75 3.47 16.50 5.83
CA ALA A 75 3.70 15.07 5.88
C ALA A 75 3.27 14.38 4.57
N CYS A 76 3.91 13.25 4.26
CA CYS A 76 3.57 12.38 3.14
C CYS A 76 3.74 10.91 3.55
N PHE A 77 2.82 10.06 3.10
CA PHE A 77 2.81 8.63 3.42
C PHE A 77 2.80 7.80 2.14
N ALA A 78 3.58 6.72 2.14
CA ALA A 78 3.54 5.71 1.10
C ALA A 78 3.50 4.33 1.75
N ALA A 79 2.37 3.64 1.61
CA ALA A 79 2.19 2.26 2.08
C ALA A 79 3.27 1.31 1.54
N VAL A 80 3.57 1.45 0.25
CA VAL A 80 4.46 0.57 -0.50
C VAL A 80 5.36 1.37 -1.42
N SER A 81 6.51 0.80 -1.80
CA SER A 81 7.32 1.37 -2.87
C SER A 81 6.60 1.22 -4.20
N TYR A 82 6.78 2.18 -5.11
CA TYR A 82 6.19 2.09 -6.45
C TYR A 82 7.00 1.14 -7.34
N GLU A 83 6.98 -0.13 -6.96
CA GLU A 83 7.73 -1.25 -7.53
C GLU A 83 6.80 -2.46 -7.65
N TYR A 84 7.23 -3.50 -8.36
CA TYR A 84 6.42 -4.72 -8.49
C TYR A 84 5.90 -5.22 -7.13
N PRO A 85 4.60 -5.57 -7.01
CA PRO A 85 3.55 -5.66 -8.03
C PRO A 85 2.61 -4.44 -8.10
N TRP A 86 2.94 -3.36 -7.39
CA TRP A 86 2.00 -2.29 -7.07
C TRP A 86 1.58 -1.43 -8.26
N PRO A 87 2.47 -1.07 -9.22
CA PRO A 87 2.07 -0.37 -10.44
C PRO A 87 0.96 -1.09 -11.20
N ASP A 88 1.07 -2.41 -11.36
CA ASP A 88 0.08 -3.21 -12.09
C ASP A 88 -1.26 -3.30 -11.34
N CYS A 89 -1.21 -3.44 -10.02
CA CYS A 89 -2.41 -3.43 -9.17
C CYS A 89 -3.12 -2.08 -9.23
N ILE A 90 -2.36 -0.98 -9.17
CA ILE A 90 -2.89 0.39 -9.27
C ILE A 90 -3.44 0.65 -10.67
N ALA A 91 -2.76 0.20 -11.72
CA ALA A 91 -3.24 0.32 -13.09
C ALA A 91 -4.54 -0.47 -13.30
N SER A 92 -4.64 -1.69 -12.74
CA SER A 92 -5.87 -2.48 -12.77
C SER A 92 -7.04 -1.73 -12.12
N PHE A 93 -6.80 -1.09 -10.98
CA PHE A 93 -7.80 -0.27 -10.30
C PHE A 93 -8.20 0.97 -11.12
N LYS A 94 -7.22 1.76 -11.58
CA LYS A 94 -7.46 3.06 -12.23
C LYS A 94 -7.99 2.94 -13.65
N PHE A 95 -7.52 1.97 -14.42
CA PHE A 95 -7.68 1.97 -15.87
C PHE A 95 -8.39 0.73 -16.42
N ASN A 96 -8.46 -0.37 -15.67
CA ASN A 96 -9.06 -1.63 -16.14
C ASN A 96 -10.42 -1.92 -15.46
N ALA A 97 -11.17 -0.88 -15.10
CA ALA A 97 -12.52 -0.97 -14.54
C ALA A 97 -12.64 -1.96 -13.35
N ASN A 98 -11.65 -1.97 -12.45
CA ASN A 98 -11.64 -2.87 -11.29
C ASN A 98 -11.79 -2.10 -9.95
N PRO A 99 -12.90 -1.37 -9.73
CA PRO A 99 -13.08 -0.52 -8.55
C PRO A 99 -13.19 -1.33 -7.24
N GLY A 100 -13.49 -2.63 -7.32
CA GLY A 100 -13.52 -3.53 -6.17
C GLY A 100 -12.17 -3.64 -5.45
N LEU A 101 -11.06 -3.28 -6.11
CA LEU A 101 -9.72 -3.26 -5.51
C LEU A 101 -9.50 -2.11 -4.54
N ALA A 102 -10.34 -1.06 -4.56
CA ALA A 102 -10.14 0.12 -3.72
C ALA A 102 -9.95 -0.23 -2.25
N ALA A 103 -10.81 -1.10 -1.72
CA ALA A 103 -10.76 -1.49 -0.32
C ALA A 103 -9.58 -2.40 0.02
N THR A 104 -9.18 -3.27 -0.91
CA THR A 104 -8.05 -4.18 -0.72
C THR A 104 -6.72 -3.41 -0.77
N LEU A 105 -6.60 -2.42 -1.66
CA LEU A 105 -5.43 -1.54 -1.73
C LEU A 105 -5.35 -0.61 -0.50
N ALA A 106 -6.49 -0.13 0.00
CA ALA A 106 -6.55 0.71 1.20
C ALA A 106 -6.04 0.00 2.46
N GLN A 107 -6.11 -1.34 2.52
CA GLN A 107 -5.60 -2.13 3.66
C GLN A 107 -4.07 -2.22 3.73
N LEU A 108 -3.36 -1.67 2.75
CA LEU A 108 -1.88 -1.61 2.77
C LEU A 108 -1.34 -0.42 3.59
N LEU A 109 -2.21 0.53 3.97
CA LEU A 109 -1.90 1.67 4.84
C LEU A 109 -2.27 1.35 6.29
#